data_AF-A0A401TMG3-F1
#
_entry.id   AF-A0A401TMG3-F1
#
_cell.length_a   1.000
_cell.length_b   1.000
_cell.length_c   1.000
_cell.angle_alpha   90.00
_cell.angle_beta   90.00
_cell.angle_gamma   90.00
#
_symmetry.space_group_name_H-M   'P 1'
#
loop_
_entity.id
_entity.type
_entity.pdbx_description
1 polymer ?
#
loop_
_entity_poly.entity_id
_entity_poly.type
_entity_poly.pdbx_seq_one_letter_code
_entity_poly.pdbx_strand_id
1 'polypeptide(L)'
;MEDRCIPKDIFYGEHASGKRPTGHPPLLYKDIYIIMASWEWLAADCMRWRSTLNQHLKTGEKKPMSAAADKRARKKECSSSSRSVTTYRCDLCDRDCHSSIGLFSHKQSCFRETESSNNKNATHGQP
;
A
#
# COMPACT_ATOMS: atom_id res chain seq x y z
N MET A 1 26.82 20.18 20.33
CA MET A 1 26.45 19.64 19.01
C MET A 1 27.55 18.69 18.62
N GLU A 2 27.30 17.41 18.84
CA GLU A 2 28.21 16.30 18.62
C GLU A 2 28.59 16.26 17.15
N ASP A 3 29.87 16.47 16.85
CA ASP A 3 30.42 16.26 15.51
C ASP A 3 30.18 14.81 15.12
N ARG A 4 29.20 14.59 14.24
CA ARG A 4 28.91 13.30 13.60
C ARG A 4 29.97 12.92 12.55
N CYS A 5 31.13 13.56 12.58
CA CYS A 5 32.23 13.29 11.67
C CYS A 5 32.97 12.06 12.17
N ILE A 6 32.99 11.02 11.34
CA ILE A 6 33.82 9.84 11.57
C ILE A 6 35.28 10.31 11.68
N PRO A 7 36.01 9.97 12.76
CA PRO A 7 37.40 10.34 12.94
C PRO A 7 38.24 9.99 11.71
N LYS A 8 39.10 10.92 11.27
CA LYS A 8 40.02 10.70 10.15
C LYS A 8 40.89 9.45 10.37
N ASP A 9 41.25 9.17 11.63
CA ASP A 9 42.01 7.97 12.00
C ASP A 9 41.27 6.66 11.73
N ILE A 10 39.93 6.67 11.68
CA ILE A 10 39.14 5.51 11.26
C ILE A 10 39.13 5.38 9.73
N PHE A 11 39.13 6.51 9.00
CA PHE A 11 39.14 6.52 7.53
C PHE A 11 40.52 6.21 6.93
N TYR A 12 41.58 6.61 7.65
CA TYR A 12 42.98 6.43 7.26
C TYR A 12 43.72 5.41 8.13
N GLY A 13 42.99 4.68 8.98
CA GLY A 13 43.54 3.65 9.85
C GLY A 13 44.10 2.46 9.05
N GLU A 14 45.22 1.93 9.53
CA GLU A 14 45.81 0.68 9.05
C GLU A 14 44.85 -0.50 9.30
N HIS A 15 44.60 -1.31 8.28
CA HIS A 15 43.81 -2.54 8.47
C HIS A 15 44.70 -3.68 8.98
N ALA A 16 44.28 -4.33 10.06
CA ALA A 16 45.05 -5.38 10.74
C ALA A 16 45.22 -6.70 9.94
N SER A 17 44.59 -6.83 8.78
CA SER A 17 44.63 -8.07 7.98
C SER A 17 44.98 -7.80 6.52
N GLY A 18 46.20 -8.16 6.15
CA GLY A 18 46.76 -8.07 4.79
C GLY A 18 48.17 -7.46 4.80
N LYS A 19 49.19 -8.22 4.37
CA LYS A 19 50.58 -7.74 4.29
C LYS A 19 50.97 -7.45 2.84
N ARG A 20 51.62 -6.31 2.62
CA ARG A 20 52.33 -6.00 1.35
C ARG A 20 53.77 -6.56 1.39
N PRO A 21 54.44 -6.69 0.24
CA PRO A 21 55.86 -7.05 0.18
C PRO A 21 56.72 -6.05 1.00
N THR A 22 57.81 -6.55 1.57
CA THR A 22 58.69 -5.82 2.49
C THR A 22 59.13 -4.47 1.93
N GLY A 23 58.93 -3.40 2.71
CA GLY A 23 59.34 -2.04 2.40
C GLY A 23 58.21 -1.08 2.00
N HIS A 24 56.97 -1.57 1.87
CA HIS A 24 55.82 -0.72 1.57
C HIS A 24 54.94 -0.41 2.80
N PRO A 25 54.26 0.75 2.80
CA PRO A 25 53.26 1.07 3.82
C PRO A 25 52.11 0.02 3.87
N PRO A 26 51.46 -0.14 5.03
CA PRO A 26 50.33 -1.05 5.19
C PRO A 26 49.17 -0.74 4.24
N LEU A 27 48.32 -1.74 3.97
CA LEU A 27 47.11 -1.56 3.17
C LEU A 27 46.18 -0.55 3.85
N LEU A 28 45.83 0.49 3.11
CA LEU A 28 44.91 1.52 3.57
C LEU A 28 43.47 1.08 3.24
N TYR A 29 42.50 1.58 4.00
CA TYR A 29 41.07 1.31 3.76
C TYR A 29 40.65 1.60 2.30
N LYS A 30 41.23 2.63 1.69
CA LYS A 30 41.01 3.02 0.29
C LYS A 30 41.53 1.98 -0.72
N ASP A 31 42.49 1.13 -0.37
CA ASP A 31 43.00 0.09 -1.26
C ASP A 31 42.01 -1.07 -1.42
N ILE A 32 41.15 -1.31 -0.42
CA ILE A 32 40.03 -2.27 -0.52
C ILE A 32 38.94 -1.74 -1.47
N TYR A 33 38.80 -0.43 -1.60
CA TYR A 33 37.88 0.19 -2.56
C TYR A 33 38.23 -0.17 -4.02
N ILE A 34 39.44 -0.65 -4.32
CA ILE A 34 39.81 -1.14 -5.66
C ILE A 34 39.17 -2.52 -5.97
N ILE A 35 38.80 -3.33 -4.96
CA ILE A 35 37.92 -4.51 -5.14
C ILE A 35 36.56 -4.08 -5.71
N MET A 36 36.21 -2.79 -5.62
CA MET A 36 35.02 -2.26 -6.26
C MET A 36 35.05 -2.20 -7.80
N ALA A 37 36.17 -2.50 -8.46
CA ALA A 37 36.17 -2.72 -9.92
C ALA A 37 35.24 -3.89 -10.35
N SER A 38 34.89 -4.78 -9.43
CA SER A 38 33.90 -5.85 -9.64
C SER A 38 32.44 -5.38 -9.61
N TRP A 39 32.17 -4.12 -9.22
CA TRP A 39 30.80 -3.63 -9.01
C TRP A 39 30.09 -3.30 -10.31
N GLU A 40 30.79 -2.91 -11.38
CA GLU A 40 30.16 -2.73 -12.69
C GLU A 40 29.57 -4.05 -13.21
N TRP A 41 30.28 -5.16 -12.99
CA TRP A 41 29.81 -6.48 -13.39
C TRP A 41 28.60 -6.92 -12.55
N LEU A 42 28.66 -6.67 -11.24
CA LEU A 42 27.53 -6.92 -10.33
C LEU A 42 26.33 -6.03 -10.66
N ALA A 43 26.55 -4.76 -11.04
CA ALA A 43 25.51 -3.81 -11.40
C ALA A 43 24.86 -4.16 -12.76
N ALA A 44 25.64 -4.68 -13.71
CA ALA A 44 25.11 -5.22 -14.96
C ALA A 44 24.19 -6.42 -14.70
N ASP A 45 24.57 -7.31 -13.77
CA ASP A 45 23.73 -8.44 -13.37
C ASP A 45 22.52 -8.01 -12.53
N CYS A 46 22.60 -6.92 -11.78
CA CYS A 46 21.48 -6.39 -10.99
C CYS A 46 20.26 -6.03 -11.85
N MET A 47 20.45 -5.50 -13.06
CA MET A 47 19.33 -5.22 -13.97
C MET A 47 18.65 -6.52 -14.43
N ARG A 48 19.45 -7.54 -14.74
CA ARG A 48 18.95 -8.87 -15.13
C ARG A 48 18.23 -9.56 -13.98
N TRP A 49 18.78 -9.50 -12.78
CA TRP A 49 18.16 -10.02 -11.56
C TRP A 49 16.82 -9.34 -11.27
N ARG A 50 16.77 -7.99 -11.29
CA ARG A 50 15.54 -7.23 -11.11
C ARG A 50 14.49 -7.55 -12.17
N SER A 51 14.89 -7.67 -13.44
CA SER A 51 13.98 -8.03 -14.53
C SER A 51 13.38 -9.42 -14.31
N THR A 52 14.24 -10.38 -13.98
CA THR A 52 13.85 -11.78 -13.71
C THR A 52 12.91 -11.86 -12.51
N LEU A 53 13.23 -11.17 -11.41
CA LEU A 53 12.39 -11.09 -10.22
C LEU A 53 11.01 -10.50 -10.56
N ASN A 54 10.97 -9.36 -11.25
CA ASN A 54 9.71 -8.74 -11.67
C ASN A 54 8.88 -9.63 -12.60
N GLN A 55 9.53 -10.38 -13.49
CA GLN A 55 8.85 -11.34 -14.36
C GLN A 55 8.21 -12.47 -13.55
N HIS A 56 8.95 -13.04 -12.60
CA HIS A 56 8.43 -14.09 -11.71
C HIS A 56 7.31 -13.56 -10.81
N LEU A 57 7.45 -12.36 -10.25
CA LEU A 57 6.44 -11.72 -9.44
C LEU A 57 5.14 -11.53 -10.24
N LYS A 58 5.22 -10.90 -11.42
CA LYS A 58 4.07 -10.73 -12.32
C LYS A 58 3.44 -12.07 -12.70
N THR A 59 4.25 -13.10 -12.90
CA THR A 59 3.74 -14.44 -13.24
C THR A 59 3.03 -15.10 -12.05
N GLY A 60 3.57 -14.94 -10.85
CA GLY A 60 2.96 -15.41 -9.60
C GLY A 60 1.65 -14.69 -9.26
N GLU A 61 1.56 -13.39 -9.57
CA GLU A 61 0.39 -12.56 -9.27
C GLU A 61 -0.78 -12.75 -10.25
N LYS A 62 -0.53 -13.22 -11.47
CA LYS A 62 -1.60 -13.43 -12.48
C LYS A 62 -2.75 -14.30 -11.97
N LYS A 63 -2.44 -15.44 -11.35
CA LYS A 63 -3.44 -16.41 -10.84
C LYS A 63 -4.30 -15.84 -9.69
N PRO A 64 -3.72 -15.27 -8.60
CA PRO A 64 -4.54 -14.69 -7.54
C PRO A 64 -5.31 -13.46 -8.02
N MET A 65 -4.73 -12.64 -8.92
CA MET A 65 -5.45 -11.48 -9.49
C MET A 65 -6.66 -11.90 -10.33
N SER A 66 -6.51 -12.91 -11.20
CA SER A 66 -7.64 -13.42 -11.99
C SER A 66 -8.71 -14.03 -11.09
N ALA A 67 -8.32 -14.88 -10.13
CA ALA A 67 -9.26 -15.47 -9.17
C ALA A 67 -10.01 -14.40 -8.34
N ALA A 68 -9.33 -13.32 -7.95
CA ALA A 68 -9.94 -12.20 -7.26
C ALA A 68 -10.89 -11.38 -8.17
N ALA A 69 -10.57 -11.24 -9.46
CA ALA A 69 -11.44 -10.62 -10.44
C ALA A 69 -12.71 -11.47 -10.66
N ASP A 70 -12.57 -12.78 -10.85
CA ASP A 70 -13.69 -13.71 -11.05
C ASP A 70 -14.61 -13.75 -9.82
N LYS A 71 -14.02 -13.79 -8.62
CA LYS A 71 -14.80 -13.73 -7.36
C LYS A 71 -15.58 -12.42 -7.24
N ARG A 72 -15.02 -11.30 -7.68
CA ARG A 72 -15.73 -10.01 -7.72
C ARG A 72 -16.85 -10.00 -8.77
N ALA A 73 -16.59 -10.53 -9.97
CA ALA A 73 -17.60 -10.65 -11.03
C ALA A 73 -18.80 -11.48 -10.57
N ARG A 74 -18.55 -12.66 -9.99
CA ARG A 74 -19.61 -13.53 -9.44
C ARG A 74 -20.45 -12.86 -8.35
N LYS A 75 -19.83 -12.08 -7.45
CA LYS A 75 -20.57 -11.31 -6.43
C LYS A 75 -21.46 -10.25 -7.06
N LYS A 76 -21.00 -9.61 -8.13
CA LYS A 76 -21.77 -8.59 -8.86
C LYS A 76 -22.99 -9.20 -9.55
N GLU A 77 -22.82 -10.34 -10.22
CA GLU A 77 -23.91 -11.09 -10.87
C GLU A 77 -24.95 -11.58 -9.85
N CYS A 78 -24.50 -12.13 -8.72
CA CYS A 78 -25.39 -12.55 -7.64
C CYS A 78 -26.16 -11.37 -7.03
N SER A 79 -25.53 -10.18 -6.99
CA SER A 79 -26.19 -8.97 -6.52
C SER A 79 -27.25 -8.42 -7.47
N SER A 80 -27.16 -8.71 -8.77
CA SER A 80 -28.12 -8.28 -9.80
C SER A 80 -29.30 -9.23 -10.01
N SER A 81 -29.22 -10.48 -9.53
CA SER A 81 -30.37 -11.38 -9.56
C SER A 81 -31.45 -10.83 -8.63
N SER A 82 -32.70 -10.79 -9.13
CA SER A 82 -33.86 -10.16 -8.50
C SER A 82 -33.91 -10.43 -7.00
N ARG A 83 -33.65 -9.40 -6.19
CA ARG A 83 -33.68 -9.49 -4.73
C ARG A 83 -35.13 -9.55 -4.27
N SER A 84 -35.42 -10.51 -3.39
CA SER A 84 -36.72 -10.61 -2.73
C SER A 84 -36.99 -9.34 -1.92
N VAL A 85 -38.21 -8.81 -2.00
CA VAL A 85 -38.69 -7.71 -1.14
C VAL A 85 -38.44 -8.09 0.32
N THR A 86 -37.77 -7.22 1.07
CA THR A 86 -37.46 -7.51 2.48
C THR A 86 -38.39 -6.76 3.42
N THR A 87 -38.57 -7.29 4.63
CA THR A 87 -39.35 -6.66 5.70
C THR A 87 -38.66 -5.41 6.29
N TYR A 88 -37.41 -5.12 5.92
CA TYR A 88 -36.59 -4.07 6.52
C TYR A 88 -36.81 -2.71 5.86
N ARG A 89 -38.01 -2.15 6.01
CA ARG A 89 -38.38 -0.83 5.46
C ARG A 89 -38.23 0.26 6.52
N CYS A 90 -37.90 1.47 6.09
CA CYS A 90 -37.85 2.63 6.95
C CYS A 90 -39.25 3.20 7.18
N ASP A 91 -39.65 3.41 8.44
CA ASP A 91 -40.96 3.98 8.77
C ASP A 91 -41.11 5.47 8.36
N LEU A 92 -40.00 6.19 8.17
CA LEU A 92 -39.99 7.63 7.85
C LEU A 92 -40.01 7.94 6.35
N CYS A 93 -39.30 7.16 5.53
CA CYS A 93 -39.17 7.39 4.09
C CYS A 93 -39.55 6.18 3.22
N ASP A 94 -40.05 5.10 3.84
CA ASP A 94 -40.50 3.84 3.21
C ASP A 94 -39.45 3.12 2.32
N ARG A 95 -38.18 3.49 2.47
CA ARG A 95 -37.05 2.88 1.75
C ARG A 95 -36.79 1.45 2.25
N ASP A 96 -36.76 0.49 1.34
CA ASP A 96 -36.31 -0.88 1.63
C ASP A 96 -34.78 -0.89 1.84
N CYS A 97 -34.35 -1.23 3.05
CA CYS A 97 -32.95 -1.23 3.49
C CYS A 97 -32.30 -2.63 3.40
N HIS A 98 -33.09 -3.66 3.04
CA HIS A 98 -32.63 -5.02 2.74
C HIS A 98 -31.90 -5.78 3.86
N SER A 99 -31.68 -5.18 5.03
CA SER A 99 -31.05 -5.79 6.20
C SER A 99 -31.38 -4.99 7.46
N SER A 100 -31.34 -5.64 8.63
CA SER A 100 -31.53 -4.99 9.92
C SER A 100 -30.44 -3.93 10.22
N ILE A 101 -29.18 -4.25 9.89
CA ILE A 101 -28.05 -3.33 10.06
C ILE A 101 -28.18 -2.13 9.12
N GLY A 102 -28.52 -2.37 7.84
CA GLY A 102 -28.75 -1.30 6.87
C GLY A 102 -29.91 -0.38 7.30
N LEU A 103 -30.99 -0.95 7.84
CA LEU A 103 -32.10 -0.19 8.39
C LEU A 103 -31.68 0.65 9.59
N PHE A 104 -30.89 0.09 10.52
CA PHE A 104 -30.38 0.81 11.68
C PHE A 104 -29.53 2.02 11.28
N SER A 105 -28.55 1.83 10.38
CA SER A 105 -27.72 2.92 9.86
C SER A 105 -28.55 3.95 9.10
N HIS A 106 -29.50 3.49 8.29
CA HIS A 106 -30.38 4.38 7.54
C HIS A 106 -31.28 5.22 8.45
N LYS A 107 -31.88 4.63 9.50
CA LYS A 107 -32.71 5.35 10.48
C LYS A 107 -31.96 6.53 11.12
N GLN A 108 -30.66 6.38 11.37
CA GLN A 108 -29.83 7.44 11.95
C GLN A 108 -29.56 8.60 10.97
N SER A 109 -29.48 8.34 9.66
CA SER A 109 -29.33 9.39 8.63
C SER A 109 -30.67 10.03 8.27
N CYS A 110 -31.71 9.21 8.12
CA CYS A 110 -33.04 9.63 7.72
C CYS A 110 -33.65 10.62 8.73
N PHE A 111 -33.41 10.40 10.02
CA PHE A 111 -33.85 11.32 11.09
C PHE A 111 -33.29 12.76 10.89
N ARG A 112 -32.05 12.89 10.45
CA ARG A 112 -31.38 14.20 10.25
C ARG A 112 -31.94 14.93 9.02
N GLU A 113 -32.34 14.19 8.00
CA GLU A 113 -32.92 14.73 6.76
C GLU A 113 -34.38 15.17 6.95
N THR A 114 -35.14 14.49 7.82
CA THR A 114 -36.51 14.89 8.15
C THR A 114 -36.56 16.20 8.92
N GLU A 115 -35.64 16.44 9.86
CA GLU A 115 -35.53 17.73 10.57
C GLU A 115 -35.18 18.89 9.63
N SER A 116 -34.27 18.64 8.68
CA SER A 116 -33.88 19.62 7.66
C SER A 116 -34.99 19.91 6.64
N SER A 117 -35.88 18.96 6.36
CA SER A 117 -37.00 19.13 5.42
C SER A 117 -38.20 19.82 6.07
N ASN A 118 -38.47 19.54 7.35
CA ASN A 118 -39.53 20.23 8.10
C ASN A 118 -39.22 21.72 8.30
N ASN A 119 -37.96 22.09 8.53
CA ASN A 119 -37.57 23.50 8.69
C ASN A 119 -37.77 24.31 7.38
N LYS A 120 -37.55 23.69 6.21
CA LYS A 120 -37.77 24.35 4.90
C LYS A 120 -39.23 24.60 4.59
N ASN A 121 -40.12 23.70 5.02
CA ASN A 121 -41.57 23.84 4.81
C ASN A 121 -42.21 24.85 5.77
N ALA A 122 -41.59 25.13 6.92
CA ALA A 122 -42.05 26.13 7.88
C ALA A 122 -41.79 27.59 7.42
N THR A 123 -40.87 27.82 6.48
CA THR A 123 -40.53 29.18 6.00
C THR A 123 -41.41 29.66 4.84
N HIS A 124 -42.22 28.79 4.24
CA HIS A 124 -42.99 29.13 3.02
C HIS A 124 -44.51 29.28 3.21
N GLY A 125 -44.99 29.31 4.46
CA GLY A 125 -46.40 29.46 4.79
C GLY A 125 -46.67 30.64 5.71
N GLN A 126 -46.64 31.87 5.19
CA GLN A 126 -47.45 32.97 5.73
C GLN A 126 -48.18 33.67 4.56
N PRO A 127 -49.50 33.92 4.71
CA PRO A 127 -50.29 34.65 3.72
C PRO A 127 -49.89 36.12 3.60
#